data_AF-A0A950LBR7-F1
#
_entry.id   AF-A0A950LBR7-F1
#
_cell.length_a   1.000
_cell.length_b   1.000
_cell.length_c   1.000
_cell.angle_alpha   90.00
_cell.angle_beta   90.00
_cell.angle_gamma   90.00
#
_symmetry.space_group_name_H-M   'P 1'
#
loop_
_entity.id
_entity.type
_entity.pdbx_description
1 polymer ?
#
loop_
_entity_poly.entity_id
_entity_poly.type
_entity_poly.pdbx_seq_one_letter_code
_entity_poly.pdbx_strand_id
1 'polypeptide(L)'
;MPTANIAVPLEHRVAALQAAYPGIGLTKHGPEWRVIVPDALRIGHEAHFAQTARRFLDDVEHRRPPPAWEKPNTPWVVSFFPAFSMHAWVAKGSEPAVFAFVLIDAEPVE
;
A
#
# COMPACT_ATOMS: atom_id res chain seq x y z
N MET A 1 -14.07 2.55 -35.76
CA MET A 1 -13.66 1.55 -34.75
C MET A 1 -14.83 0.62 -34.52
N PRO A 2 -14.70 -0.70 -34.65
CA PRO A 2 -15.80 -1.59 -34.28
C PRO A 2 -15.97 -1.49 -32.76
N THR A 3 -17.05 -0.88 -32.31
CA THR A 3 -17.44 -0.80 -30.90
C THR A 3 -17.87 -2.20 -30.48
N ALA A 4 -16.90 -3.06 -30.19
CA ALA A 4 -17.17 -4.35 -29.55
C ALA A 4 -18.05 -4.09 -28.33
N ASN A 5 -19.16 -4.83 -28.22
CA ASN A 5 -20.06 -4.68 -27.09
C ASN A 5 -19.37 -5.21 -25.82
N ILE A 6 -18.72 -4.30 -25.09
CA ILE A 6 -17.98 -4.62 -23.86
C ILE A 6 -18.86 -4.66 -22.60
N ALA A 7 -20.17 -4.42 -22.72
CA ALA A 7 -21.09 -4.36 -21.58
C ALA A 7 -21.07 -5.65 -20.76
N VAL A 8 -21.33 -6.78 -21.41
CA VAL A 8 -21.39 -8.10 -20.75
C VAL A 8 -20.06 -8.48 -20.09
N PRO A 9 -18.88 -8.36 -20.77
CA PRO A 9 -17.59 -8.57 -20.12
C PRO A 9 -17.35 -7.68 -18.89
N LEU A 10 -17.75 -6.40 -18.93
CA LEU A 10 -17.59 -5.49 -17.80
C LEU A 10 -18.48 -5.88 -16.62
N GLU A 11 -19.74 -6.21 -16.87
CA GLU A 11 -20.68 -6.67 -15.84
C GLU A 11 -20.18 -7.95 -15.16
N HIS A 12 -19.73 -8.94 -15.95
CA HIS A 12 -19.13 -10.17 -15.42
C HIS A 12 -17.89 -9.87 -14.57
N ARG A 13 -17.01 -8.96 -15.02
CA ARG A 13 -15.81 -8.61 -14.27
C ARG A 13 -16.14 -7.93 -12.95
N VAL A 14 -17.08 -6.99 -12.95
CA VAL A 14 -17.51 -6.29 -11.72
C VAL A 14 -18.22 -7.25 -10.76
N ALA A 15 -19.03 -8.18 -11.26
CA ALA A 15 -19.66 -9.21 -10.45
C ALA A 15 -18.63 -10.12 -9.76
N ALA A 16 -17.60 -10.56 -10.48
CA ALA A 16 -16.52 -11.36 -9.91
C ALA A 16 -15.73 -10.60 -8.82
N LEU A 17 -15.56 -9.29 -8.99
CA LEU A 17 -14.83 -8.44 -8.04
C LEU A 17 -15.61 -8.14 -6.74
N GLN A 18 -16.92 -8.37 -6.69
CA GLN A 18 -17.73 -8.19 -5.47
C GLN A 18 -17.20 -8.98 -4.27
N ALA A 19 -16.62 -10.17 -4.52
CA ALA A 19 -16.09 -11.01 -3.45
C ALA A 19 -14.91 -10.36 -2.70
N ALA A 20 -14.09 -9.58 -3.40
CA ALA A 20 -12.95 -8.87 -2.82
C ALA A 20 -13.30 -7.42 -2.43
N TYR A 21 -14.24 -6.81 -3.16
CA TYR A 21 -14.62 -5.41 -3.00
C TYR A 21 -16.15 -5.30 -2.95
N PRO A 22 -16.78 -5.61 -1.81
CA PRO A 22 -18.23 -5.59 -1.69
C PRO A 22 -18.81 -4.20 -1.98
N GLY A 23 -19.88 -4.15 -2.78
CA GLY A 23 -20.62 -2.93 -3.05
C GLY A 23 -20.04 -2.05 -4.16
N ILE A 24 -18.99 -2.48 -4.86
CA ILE A 24 -18.61 -1.84 -6.13
C ILE A 24 -19.75 -1.98 -7.15
N GLY A 25 -19.77 -1.16 -8.19
CA GLY A 25 -20.83 -1.22 -9.19
C GLY A 25 -20.36 -0.74 -10.54
N LEU A 26 -21.25 -0.85 -11.53
CA LEU A 26 -21.01 -0.38 -12.88
C LEU A 26 -22.21 0.44 -13.33
N THR A 27 -21.98 1.65 -13.81
CA THR A 27 -23.02 2.49 -14.42
C THR A 27 -22.60 2.94 -15.79
N LYS A 28 -23.55 2.96 -16.73
CA LYS A 28 -23.33 3.54 -18.04
C LYS A 28 -23.43 5.06 -17.94
N HIS A 29 -22.51 5.77 -18.58
CA HIS A 29 -22.46 7.22 -18.62
C HIS A 29 -22.21 7.68 -20.06
N GLY A 30 -23.29 7.76 -20.85
CA GLY A 30 -23.22 8.05 -22.28
C GLY A 30 -22.46 6.96 -23.06
N PRO A 31 -21.36 7.31 -23.76
CA PRO A 31 -20.52 6.33 -24.45
C PRO A 31 -19.56 5.56 -23.51
N GLU A 32 -19.48 5.94 -22.24
CA GLU A 32 -18.51 5.41 -21.28
C GLU A 32 -19.17 4.55 -20.19
N TRP A 33 -18.33 3.84 -19.44
CA TRP A 33 -18.70 3.10 -18.25
C TRP A 33 -17.96 3.64 -17.04
N ARG A 34 -18.66 3.82 -15.93
CA ARG A 34 -18.10 4.27 -14.65
C ARG A 34 -18.23 3.17 -13.62
N VAL A 35 -17.11 2.85 -12.96
CA VAL A 35 -17.12 1.98 -11.78
C VAL A 35 -17.55 2.81 -10.58
N ILE A 36 -18.59 2.35 -9.90
CA ILE A 36 -19.04 2.93 -8.64
C ILE A 36 -18.22 2.28 -7.53
N VAL A 37 -17.59 3.11 -6.71
CA VAL A 37 -16.89 2.67 -5.50
C VAL A 37 -17.73 3.14 -4.31
N PRO A 38 -18.11 2.27 -3.36
CA PRO A 38 -18.85 2.66 -2.16
C PRO A 38 -17.94 3.38 -1.16
N ASP A 39 -18.53 4.21 -0.29
CA ASP A 39 -17.78 4.97 0.71
C ASP A 39 -17.01 4.07 1.69
N ALA A 40 -17.54 2.88 1.98
CA ALA A 40 -16.86 1.90 2.83
C ALA A 40 -15.47 1.47 2.31
N LEU A 41 -15.22 1.58 1.00
CA LEU A 41 -13.92 1.28 0.41
C LEU A 41 -13.01 2.52 0.28
N ARG A 42 -13.49 3.72 0.67
CA ARG A 42 -12.74 4.98 0.64
C ARG A 42 -12.09 5.27 1.99
N ILE A 43 -11.09 4.46 2.36
CA ILE A 43 -10.48 4.49 3.70
C ILE A 43 -9.59 5.71 4.02
N GLY A 44 -9.34 6.62 3.07
CA GLY A 44 -8.54 7.83 3.28
C GLY A 44 -7.03 7.61 3.17
N HIS A 45 -6.27 8.71 3.10
CA HIS A 45 -4.83 8.71 2.82
C HIS A 45 -4.02 8.07 3.95
N GLU A 46 -4.30 8.46 5.19
CA GLU A 46 -3.57 8.04 6.38
C GLU A 46 -3.81 6.56 6.69
N ALA A 47 -5.05 6.07 6.50
CA ALA A 47 -5.34 4.65 6.69
C ALA A 47 -4.65 3.78 5.62
N HIS A 48 -4.59 4.26 4.38
CA HIS A 48 -3.82 3.60 3.32
C HIS A 48 -2.33 3.57 3.68
N PHE A 49 -1.78 4.70 4.14
CA PHE A 49 -0.39 4.76 4.59
C PHE A 49 -0.11 3.78 5.75
N ALA A 50 -1.01 3.70 6.73
CA ALA A 50 -0.89 2.77 7.85
C ALA A 50 -0.87 1.31 7.40
N GLN A 51 -1.60 0.92 6.36
CA GLN A 51 -1.53 -0.43 5.80
C GLN A 51 -0.16 -0.74 5.20
N THR A 52 0.40 0.20 4.43
CA THR A 52 1.75 0.07 3.87
C THR A 52 2.81 -0.03 4.97
N ALA A 53 2.74 0.86 5.97
CA ALA A 53 3.67 0.87 7.09
C ALA A 53 3.64 -0.44 7.89
N ARG A 54 2.43 -0.96 8.18
CA ARG A 54 2.28 -2.26 8.87
C ARG A 54 2.92 -3.40 8.09
N ARG A 55 2.69 -3.45 6.77
CA ARG A 55 3.28 -4.50 5.92
C ARG A 55 4.80 -4.43 5.93
N PHE A 56 5.35 -3.23 5.80
CA PHE A 56 6.79 -3.02 5.83
C PHE A 56 7.40 -3.48 7.17
N LEU A 57 6.83 -3.07 8.30
CA LEU A 57 7.34 -3.45 9.62
C LEU A 57 7.28 -4.98 9.84
N ASP A 58 6.20 -5.62 9.41
CA ASP A 58 6.04 -7.07 9.45
C ASP A 58 7.08 -7.80 8.57
N ASP A 59 7.39 -7.28 7.38
CA ASP A 59 8.45 -7.80 6.53
C ASP A 59 9.85 -7.63 7.17
N VAL A 60 10.12 -6.51 7.83
CA VAL A 60 11.38 -6.27 8.57
C VAL A 60 11.51 -7.21 9.78
N GLU A 61 10.47 -7.34 10.59
CA GLU A 61 10.43 -8.21 11.78
C GLU A 61 10.76 -9.66 11.41
N HIS A 62 10.17 -10.15 10.33
CA HIS A 62 10.35 -11.53 9.85
C HIS A 62 11.50 -11.69 8.85
N ARG A 63 12.29 -10.64 8.60
CA ARG A 63 13.41 -10.60 7.64
C ARG A 63 13.01 -11.10 6.25
N ARG A 64 11.79 -10.82 5.81
CA ARG A 64 11.31 -11.24 4.50
C ARG A 64 11.91 -10.35 3.42
N PRO A 65 12.50 -10.93 2.37
CA PRO A 65 13.02 -10.14 1.27
C PRO A 65 11.86 -9.47 0.51
N PRO A 66 12.08 -8.27 -0.03
CA PRO A 66 11.10 -7.64 -0.91
C PRO A 66 10.86 -8.54 -2.14
N PRO A 67 9.63 -8.54 -2.71
CA PRO A 67 9.33 -9.26 -3.93
C PRO A 67 10.28 -8.88 -5.08
N ALA A 68 10.57 -9.83 -5.98
CA ALA A 68 11.53 -9.64 -7.06
C ALA A 68 11.21 -8.46 -8.00
N TRP A 69 9.93 -8.08 -8.11
CA TRP A 69 9.47 -6.95 -8.93
C TRP A 69 9.73 -5.58 -8.28
N GLU A 70 9.97 -5.52 -6.96
CA GLU A 70 10.05 -4.24 -6.25
C GLU A 70 11.34 -3.48 -6.58
N LYS A 71 12.48 -4.17 -6.65
CA LYS A 71 13.78 -3.57 -7.00
C LYS A 71 13.80 -2.88 -8.38
N PRO A 72 13.34 -3.51 -9.48
CA PRO A 72 13.34 -2.84 -10.79
C PRO A 72 12.30 -1.71 -10.88
N ASN A 73 11.20 -1.78 -10.13
CA ASN A 73 10.14 -0.77 -10.16
C ASN A 73 10.34 0.38 -9.17
N THR A 74 11.29 0.22 -8.24
CA THR A 74 11.58 1.22 -7.21
C THR A 74 13.08 1.52 -7.16
N PRO A 75 13.69 1.94 -8.30
CA PRO A 75 15.15 2.05 -8.42
C PRO A 75 15.78 3.02 -7.41
N TRP A 76 14.99 3.94 -6.83
CA TRP A 76 15.45 4.93 -5.86
C TRP A 76 15.17 4.58 -4.39
N VAL A 77 14.15 3.77 -4.09
CA VAL A 77 13.80 3.42 -2.69
C VAL A 77 14.80 2.42 -2.12
N VAL A 78 15.33 1.50 -2.94
CA VAL A 78 16.39 0.58 -2.50
C VAL A 78 17.69 1.31 -2.13
N SER A 79 17.91 2.51 -2.68
CA SER A 79 19.08 3.36 -2.38
C SER A 79 18.91 4.19 -1.10
N PHE A 80 17.68 4.38 -0.60
CA PHE A 80 17.44 5.04 0.69
C PHE A 80 17.63 4.11 1.91
N PHE A 81 17.74 2.80 1.68
CA PHE A 81 17.75 1.78 2.73
C PHE A 81 19.09 1.11 3.10
N PRO A 82 20.30 1.55 2.66
CA PRO A 82 21.54 1.00 3.24
C PRO A 82 22.17 1.87 4.34
N ALA A 83 21.55 2.98 4.77
CA ALA A 83 22.12 3.87 5.80
C ALA A 83 21.41 3.86 7.16
N PHE A 84 20.70 2.78 7.52
CA PHE A 84 20.19 2.58 8.88
C PHE A 84 20.91 1.41 9.55
N SER A 85 22.06 1.69 10.15
CA SER A 85 22.60 0.83 11.21
C SER A 85 21.75 1.01 12.46
N MET A 86 20.70 0.20 12.61
CA MET A 86 19.88 0.15 13.83
C MET A 86 20.71 -0.45 14.98
N HIS A 87 21.38 0.39 15.76
CA HIS A 87 21.91 0.00 17.05
C HIS A 87 20.75 -0.02 18.05
N ALA A 88 20.08 -1.17 18.17
CA ALA A 88 19.07 -1.37 19.19
C ALA A 88 19.76 -1.47 20.57
N TRP A 89 19.75 -0.39 21.35
CA TRP A 89 20.10 -0.45 22.77
C TRP A 89 18.85 -0.83 23.56
N VAL A 90 18.68 -2.13 23.83
CA VAL A 90 17.66 -2.61 24.76
C VAL A 90 18.20 -2.35 26.18
N ALA A 91 17.77 -1.26 26.79
CA ALA A 91 17.95 -1.09 28.23
C ALA A 91 17.19 -2.21 28.94
N LYS A 92 17.89 -2.95 29.80
CA LYS A 92 17.34 -4.08 30.55
C LYS A 92 16.23 -3.57 31.49
N GLY A 93 14.96 -3.81 31.15
CA GLY A 93 13.83 -3.65 32.09
C GLY A 93 12.59 -2.87 31.63
N SER A 94 12.40 -2.54 30.35
CA SER A 94 11.20 -1.83 29.89
C SER A 94 10.40 -2.61 28.84
N GLU A 95 9.23 -3.10 29.24
CA GLU A 95 8.13 -3.52 28.35
C GLU A 95 6.87 -2.67 28.60
N PRO A 96 5.99 -2.47 27.59
CA PRO A 96 6.23 -2.52 26.16
C PRO A 96 6.41 -1.11 25.57
N ALA A 97 7.42 -0.99 24.70
CA ALA A 97 7.80 0.25 24.03
C ALA A 97 6.65 0.81 23.18
N VAL A 98 6.16 1.99 23.57
CA VAL A 98 5.53 2.91 22.62
C VAL A 98 6.65 3.36 21.69
N PHE A 99 6.70 2.81 20.47
CA PHE A 99 7.54 3.34 19.39
C PHE A 99 6.97 4.68 18.95
N ALA A 100 7.33 5.75 19.67
CA ALA A 100 7.18 7.10 19.16
C ALA A 100 8.14 7.26 17.99
N PHE A 101 7.61 7.44 16.77
CA PHE A 101 8.37 7.92 15.62
C PHE A 101 8.77 9.37 15.90
N VAL A 102 9.84 9.57 16.67
CA VAL A 102 10.48 10.87 16.77
C VAL A 102 11.52 10.92 15.66
N LEU A 103 11.20 11.66 14.60
CA LEU A 103 12.17 12.15 13.64
C LEU A 103 13.19 13.00 14.44
N ILE A 104 14.39 12.49 14.66
CA ILE A 104 15.50 13.27 15.26
C ILE A 104 16.67 13.30 14.28
N ASP A 105 16.88 14.53 13.82
CA ASP A 105 18.06 15.21 13.30
C ASP A 105 18.92 14.59 12.20
N ALA A 106 18.87 15.28 11.06
CA ALA A 106 20.02 15.45 10.20
C ALA A 106 21.10 16.22 10.97
N GLU A 107 22.27 15.60 11.15
CA GLU A 107 23.50 16.26 11.60
C GLU A 107 24.53 16.22 10.44
N PRO A 108 25.49 17.15 10.41
CA PRO A 108 25.67 18.09 9.34
C PRO A 108 26.63 17.58 8.25
N VAL A 109 26.48 18.19 7.07
CA VAL A 109 27.43 18.05 5.96
C VAL A 109 28.76 18.72 6.36
N GLU A 110 29.85 17.96 6.34
CA GLU A 110 31.20 18.50 6.07
C GLU A 110 31.43 18.64 4.56
#